data_AF-A0A2G8HXR7-F1
#
_entry.id   AF-A0A2G8HXR7-F1
#
_cell.length_a   1.000
_cell.length_b   1.000
_cell.length_c   1.000
_cell.angle_alpha   90.00
_cell.angle_beta   90.00
_cell.angle_gamma   90.00
#
_symmetry.space_group_name_H-M   'P 1'
#
loop_
_entity.id
_entity.type
_entity.pdbx_description
1 polymer ?
#
loop_
_entity_poly.entity_id
_entity_poly.type
_entity_poly.pdbx_seq_one_letter_code
_entity_poly.pdbx_strand_id
1 'polypeptide(L)'
;MTQMTEKDCSISVITLVKLAKEKIMTKNFIKICLLLSLVGQTYAKREIVKISNLNIATNKDGGTTLGKLSWTDFNVDFGGNIISANNQGEPLNGSFSINDQKFNAKLSFATYKTELSVDNPLITLDHLHLKDAQVNFDKDEMSFETPSLKIGTNNTTVSAKSLKGSCDPKGDPSTDIDIVCLSNGDLKAQQAQLINDTINILTNSFKAYITPATIAIDASKNVFSSNGADTLVAKLKADCSNGIRTRFNIEDFISGCLKESHIALDGFSQIKEVPKLQLENKELANLQDIKYVKVDINENRFFLLSRIRVLFLVNLKVSGEIEHLPEDEILKLKISKAYIAGIPAKTLTLSILQTFLEEDSIQIKGDTIYIAL
;
A
#
# COMPACT_ATOMS: atom_id res chain seq x y z
N MET A 1 14.42 -35.16 12.42
CA MET A 1 14.50 -34.18 11.33
C MET A 1 13.80 -34.79 10.14
N THR A 2 12.57 -34.38 9.89
CA THR A 2 11.74 -34.91 8.80
C THR A 2 11.38 -33.74 7.92
N GLN A 3 11.92 -33.70 6.70
CA GLN A 3 11.54 -32.75 5.67
C GLN A 3 10.19 -33.20 5.08
N MET A 4 9.18 -32.35 5.18
CA MET A 4 7.98 -32.47 4.33
C MET A 4 8.26 -31.74 3.02
N THR A 5 8.06 -32.44 1.90
CA THR A 5 8.16 -31.88 0.55
C THR A 5 6.78 -31.85 -0.10
N GLU A 6 6.60 -30.85 -0.95
CA GLU A 6 5.38 -30.28 -1.51
C GLU A 6 4.73 -31.12 -2.64
N LYS A 7 4.83 -32.46 -2.59
CA LYS A 7 4.45 -33.33 -3.73
C LYS A 7 3.30 -34.32 -3.54
N ASP A 8 2.59 -34.29 -2.42
CA ASP A 8 1.57 -35.31 -2.12
C ASP A 8 0.10 -34.86 -2.31
N CYS A 9 -0.17 -33.77 -3.03
CA CYS A 9 -1.55 -33.32 -3.29
C CYS A 9 -2.08 -33.58 -4.71
N SER A 10 -1.50 -34.57 -5.42
CA SER A 10 -1.86 -34.87 -6.82
C SER A 10 -1.98 -36.36 -7.11
N ILE A 11 -2.89 -37.06 -6.43
CA ILE A 11 -3.44 -38.33 -6.96
C ILE A 11 -4.90 -38.08 -7.32
N SER A 12 -5.04 -37.42 -8.46
CA SER A 12 -6.28 -37.23 -9.19
C SER A 12 -6.74 -38.57 -9.78
N VAL A 13 -7.96 -39.00 -9.40
CA VAL A 13 -9.05 -39.41 -10.29
C VAL A 13 -8.87 -40.66 -11.19
N ILE A 14 -7.67 -41.21 -11.36
CA ILE A 14 -7.39 -42.35 -12.26
C ILE A 14 -7.87 -43.70 -11.67
N THR A 15 -8.06 -43.79 -10.34
CA THR A 15 -8.57 -45.01 -9.69
C THR A 15 -10.09 -45.15 -9.79
N LEU A 16 -10.82 -44.04 -10.07
CA LEU A 16 -12.29 -44.03 -10.10
C LEU A 16 -12.90 -44.46 -11.46
N VAL A 17 -12.09 -44.53 -12.53
CA VAL A 17 -12.55 -45.02 -13.84
C VAL A 17 -12.44 -46.55 -13.97
N LYS A 18 -11.74 -47.23 -13.05
CA LYS A 18 -11.50 -48.69 -13.12
C LYS A 18 -12.57 -49.56 -12.44
N LEU A 19 -13.58 -48.95 -11.80
CA LEU A 19 -14.66 -49.66 -11.08
C LEU A 19 -16.03 -49.64 -11.77
N ALA A 20 -16.13 -49.15 -13.01
CA ALA A 20 -17.38 -49.11 -13.78
C ALA A 20 -17.49 -50.26 -14.80
N LYS A 21 -17.42 -51.51 -14.34
CA LYS A 21 -17.88 -52.69 -15.09
C LYS A 21 -18.66 -53.59 -14.14
N GLU A 22 -19.84 -54.03 -14.58
CA GLU A 22 -20.80 -54.94 -13.91
C GLU A 22 -21.91 -54.32 -13.01
N LYS A 23 -22.95 -53.82 -13.68
CA LYS A 23 -24.34 -54.34 -13.62
C LYS A 23 -24.97 -54.70 -12.25
N ILE A 24 -25.09 -53.76 -11.31
CA ILE A 24 -26.13 -53.77 -10.26
C ILE A 24 -26.64 -52.34 -10.02
N MET A 25 -27.58 -51.91 -10.85
CA MET A 25 -28.04 -50.52 -10.94
C MET A 25 -29.46 -50.39 -10.37
N THR A 26 -29.58 -50.13 -9.06
CA THR A 26 -30.69 -49.37 -8.43
C THR A 26 -30.57 -49.33 -6.91
N LYS A 27 -30.21 -50.43 -6.23
CA LYS A 27 -30.05 -50.44 -4.76
C LYS A 27 -28.78 -49.75 -4.26
N ASN A 28 -27.74 -49.64 -5.08
CA ASN A 28 -26.49 -48.95 -4.71
C ASN A 28 -26.55 -47.43 -4.92
N PHE A 29 -27.51 -46.90 -5.69
CA PHE A 29 -27.59 -45.47 -5.98
C PHE A 29 -28.03 -44.66 -4.74
N ILE A 30 -28.96 -45.20 -3.95
CA ILE A 30 -29.41 -44.59 -2.68
C ILE A 30 -28.30 -44.63 -1.62
N LYS A 31 -27.49 -45.71 -1.58
CA LYS A 31 -26.31 -45.78 -0.70
C LYS A 31 -25.20 -44.81 -1.12
N ILE A 32 -25.01 -44.60 -2.42
CA ILE A 32 -24.04 -43.63 -2.96
C ILE A 32 -24.50 -42.18 -2.68
N CYS A 33 -25.79 -41.86 -2.80
CA CYS A 33 -26.31 -40.54 -2.42
C CYS A 33 -26.21 -40.27 -0.91
N LEU A 34 -26.39 -41.28 -0.05
CA LEU A 34 -26.18 -41.16 1.40
C LEU A 34 -24.70 -41.08 1.82
N LEU A 35 -23.80 -41.73 1.08
CA LEU A 35 -22.35 -41.57 1.24
C LEU A 35 -21.85 -40.22 0.73
N LEU A 36 -22.49 -39.64 -0.30
CA LEU A 36 -22.21 -38.29 -0.80
C LEU A 36 -22.71 -37.17 0.12
N SER A 37 -23.68 -37.43 1.01
CA SER A 37 -24.03 -36.51 2.10
C SER A 37 -23.13 -36.63 3.34
N LEU A 38 -22.24 -37.64 3.37
CA LEU A 38 -21.28 -37.89 4.46
C LEU A 38 -19.82 -37.59 4.08
N VAL A 39 -19.53 -37.27 2.81
CA VAL A 39 -18.49 -36.29 2.49
C VAL A 39 -19.04 -34.90 2.85
N GLY A 40 -19.33 -34.72 4.15
CA GLY A 40 -19.26 -33.40 4.73
C GLY A 40 -17.90 -32.88 4.32
N GLN A 41 -17.89 -31.77 3.59
CA GLN A 41 -16.66 -31.17 3.11
C GLN A 41 -15.74 -31.04 4.31
N THR A 42 -14.76 -31.95 4.41
CA THR A 42 -13.60 -31.78 5.25
C THR A 42 -12.81 -30.69 4.55
N TYR A 43 -13.33 -29.46 4.59
CA TYR A 43 -12.52 -28.28 4.44
C TYR A 43 -11.38 -28.51 5.43
N ALA A 44 -10.16 -28.67 4.93
CA ALA A 44 -8.98 -28.74 5.77
C ALA A 44 -9.13 -27.65 6.84
N LYS A 45 -9.14 -28.07 8.11
CA LYS A 45 -9.36 -27.17 9.24
C LYS A 45 -8.29 -26.08 9.14
N ARG A 46 -8.75 -24.84 8.94
CA ARG A 46 -7.97 -23.78 8.29
C ARG A 46 -6.85 -23.25 9.20
N GLU A 47 -5.85 -22.65 8.58
CA GLU A 47 -4.69 -22.08 9.25
C GLU A 47 -5.07 -20.78 9.97
N ILE A 48 -4.79 -20.70 11.28
CA ILE A 48 -5.00 -19.49 12.08
C ILE A 48 -3.66 -19.10 12.67
N VAL A 49 -3.18 -17.88 12.42
CA VAL A 49 -1.95 -17.35 13.03
C VAL A 49 -2.31 -16.14 13.90
N LYS A 50 -2.01 -16.22 15.19
CA LYS A 50 -2.22 -15.15 16.16
C LYS A 50 -0.92 -14.79 16.86
N ILE A 51 -0.56 -13.51 16.83
CA ILE A 51 0.61 -12.96 17.49
C ILE A 51 0.18 -11.76 18.33
N SER A 52 0.56 -11.75 19.60
CA SER A 52 0.26 -10.66 20.53
C SER A 52 1.51 -9.96 21.05
N ASN A 53 1.40 -8.64 21.20
CA ASN A 53 2.45 -7.75 21.67
C ASN A 53 3.75 -7.90 20.86
N LEU A 54 3.62 -8.07 19.55
CA LEU A 54 4.73 -8.22 18.63
C LEU A 54 5.50 -6.89 18.53
N ASN A 55 6.77 -6.95 18.90
CA ASN A 55 7.72 -5.87 18.77
C ASN A 55 8.80 -6.30 17.77
N ILE A 56 9.12 -5.45 16.81
CA ILE A 56 10.20 -5.65 15.85
C ILE A 56 11.05 -4.37 15.84
N ALA A 57 12.37 -4.54 15.86
CA ALA A 57 13.30 -3.45 15.65
C ALA A 57 14.45 -3.95 14.78
N THR A 58 14.73 -3.25 13.68
CA THR A 58 15.87 -3.56 12.82
C THR A 58 16.86 -2.42 12.75
N ASN A 59 18.09 -2.76 12.36
CA ASN A 59 19.13 -1.83 11.98
C ASN A 59 19.93 -2.44 10.82
N LYS A 60 20.29 -1.64 9.83
CA LYS A 60 21.14 -2.07 8.72
C LYS A 60 22.55 -1.57 8.92
N ASP A 61 23.50 -2.49 8.81
CA ASP A 61 24.93 -2.20 8.93
C ASP A 61 25.69 -3.02 7.89
N GLY A 62 26.56 -2.36 7.11
CA GLY A 62 27.36 -3.01 6.07
C GLY A 62 26.57 -3.84 5.06
N GLY A 63 25.35 -3.41 4.69
CA GLY A 63 24.47 -4.14 3.75
C GLY A 63 23.67 -5.30 4.37
N THR A 64 23.94 -5.65 5.63
CA THR A 64 23.17 -6.66 6.37
C THR A 64 22.14 -6.00 7.26
N THR A 65 20.87 -6.43 7.17
CA THR A 65 19.81 -5.98 8.08
C THR A 65 19.72 -6.95 9.25
N LEU A 66 19.97 -6.45 10.46
CA LEU A 66 19.85 -7.19 11.71
C LEU A 66 18.56 -6.80 12.42
N GLY A 67 17.77 -7.78 12.83
CA GLY A 67 16.51 -7.59 13.50
C GLY A 67 16.46 -8.25 14.87
N LYS A 68 15.74 -7.61 15.79
CA LYS A 68 15.28 -8.19 17.05
C LYS A 68 13.76 -8.26 17.01
N LEU A 69 13.21 -9.36 17.49
CA LEU A 69 11.77 -9.49 17.68
C LEU A 69 11.43 -9.98 19.09
N SER A 70 10.31 -9.52 19.63
CA SER A 70 9.74 -10.07 20.86
C SER A 70 8.21 -10.10 20.81
N TRP A 71 7.61 -11.04 21.51
CA TRP A 71 6.15 -11.24 21.55
C TRP A 71 5.76 -11.96 22.85
N THR A 72 4.51 -11.85 23.30
CA THR A 72 4.05 -12.56 24.51
C THR A 72 3.38 -13.88 24.17
N ASP A 73 2.63 -13.90 23.06
CA ASP A 73 1.84 -15.04 22.64
C ASP A 73 1.96 -15.25 21.14
N PHE A 74 2.25 -16.49 20.75
CA PHE A 74 2.26 -16.94 19.38
C PHE A 74 1.45 -18.24 19.30
N ASN A 75 0.40 -18.24 18.49
CA ASN A 75 -0.47 -19.39 18.32
C ASN A 75 -0.70 -19.65 16.84
N VAL A 76 -0.46 -20.87 16.41
CA VAL A 76 -0.76 -21.36 15.06
C VAL A 76 -1.68 -22.57 15.19
N ASP A 77 -2.90 -22.49 14.66
CA ASP A 77 -3.75 -23.67 14.45
C ASP A 77 -3.61 -24.10 13.00
N PHE A 78 -3.05 -25.28 12.75
CA PHE A 78 -2.91 -25.88 11.42
C PHE A 78 -3.68 -27.20 11.37
N GLY A 79 -4.83 -27.25 10.71
CA GLY A 79 -5.58 -28.50 10.60
C GLY A 79 -6.17 -28.99 11.91
N GLY A 80 -6.29 -28.15 12.94
CA GLY A 80 -6.62 -28.55 14.31
C GLY A 80 -5.40 -28.92 15.17
N ASN A 81 -4.19 -28.85 14.61
CA ASN A 81 -2.95 -29.01 15.36
C ASN A 81 -2.49 -27.63 15.84
N ILE A 82 -2.52 -27.43 17.15
CA ILE A 82 -2.18 -26.15 17.75
C ILE A 82 -0.70 -26.15 18.15
N ILE A 83 0.06 -25.22 17.60
CA ILE A 83 1.40 -24.87 18.03
C ILE A 83 1.29 -23.56 18.79
N SER A 84 1.63 -23.59 20.08
CA SER A 84 1.61 -22.40 20.94
C SER A 84 2.99 -22.17 21.53
N ALA A 85 3.46 -20.93 21.48
CA ALA A 85 4.60 -20.46 22.24
C ALA A 85 4.16 -19.27 23.09
N ASN A 86 4.09 -19.50 24.40
CA ASN A 86 3.85 -18.49 25.42
C ASN A 86 4.80 -18.73 26.60
N ASN A 87 5.07 -17.68 27.37
CA ASN A 87 5.90 -17.77 28.57
C ASN A 87 5.20 -17.11 29.76
N GLN A 88 3.95 -17.50 30.04
CA GLN A 88 3.14 -16.95 31.15
C GLN A 88 3.01 -15.42 31.13
N GLY A 89 2.97 -14.82 29.92
CA GLY A 89 2.91 -13.37 29.73
C GLY A 89 4.28 -12.68 29.62
N GLU A 90 5.38 -13.38 29.92
CA GLU A 90 6.72 -12.86 29.69
C GLU A 90 7.09 -12.85 28.20
N PRO A 91 7.83 -11.84 27.71
CA PRO A 91 8.24 -11.79 26.31
C PRO A 91 9.16 -12.95 25.91
N LEU A 92 8.77 -13.66 24.86
CA LEU A 92 9.65 -14.51 24.07
C LEU A 92 10.47 -13.62 23.14
N ASN A 93 11.75 -13.94 22.99
CA ASN A 93 12.69 -13.13 22.20
C ASN A 93 13.25 -13.94 21.03
N GLY A 94 13.52 -13.25 19.94
CA GLY A 94 14.21 -13.77 18.78
C GLY A 94 15.05 -12.70 18.10
N SER A 95 15.88 -13.13 17.17
CA SER A 95 16.62 -12.25 16.27
C SER A 95 16.53 -12.77 14.85
N PHE A 96 16.75 -11.90 13.88
CA PHE A 96 16.92 -12.31 12.50
C PHE A 96 18.02 -11.51 11.81
N SER A 97 18.51 -12.04 10.70
CA SER A 97 19.38 -11.32 9.77
C SER A 97 18.93 -11.52 8.34
N ILE A 98 19.15 -10.49 7.54
CA ILE A 98 18.95 -10.50 6.09
C ILE A 98 20.27 -10.07 5.47
N ASN A 99 20.88 -10.97 4.69
CA ASN A 99 22.10 -10.68 3.95
C ASN A 99 22.04 -11.39 2.60
N ASP A 100 22.25 -10.68 1.49
CA ASP A 100 22.25 -11.23 0.13
C ASP A 100 21.07 -12.19 -0.13
N GLN A 101 19.84 -11.71 0.05
CA GLN A 101 18.59 -12.48 -0.10
C GLN A 101 18.39 -13.62 0.91
N LYS A 102 19.31 -13.86 1.84
CA LYS A 102 19.18 -14.93 2.84
C LYS A 102 18.55 -14.39 4.11
N PHE A 103 17.34 -14.85 4.42
CA PHE A 103 16.68 -14.59 5.69
C PHE A 103 17.04 -15.70 6.68
N ASN A 104 17.57 -15.33 7.84
CA ASN A 104 17.88 -16.25 8.93
C ASN A 104 17.25 -15.74 10.23
N ALA A 105 16.23 -16.42 10.74
CA ALA A 105 15.63 -16.13 12.04
C ALA A 105 16.04 -17.17 13.09
N LYS A 106 16.38 -16.70 14.28
CA LYS A 106 16.66 -17.50 15.48
C LYS A 106 15.69 -17.07 16.57
N LEU A 107 14.76 -17.96 16.90
CA LEU A 107 13.82 -17.82 18.00
C LEU A 107 14.32 -18.64 19.20
N SER A 108 13.73 -18.44 20.37
CA SER A 108 14.08 -19.22 21.58
C SER A 108 13.88 -20.73 21.42
N PHE A 109 12.94 -21.15 20.55
CA PHE A 109 12.57 -22.56 20.35
C PHE A 109 12.78 -23.08 18.92
N ALA A 110 13.15 -22.22 17.96
CA ALA A 110 13.26 -22.60 16.56
C ALA A 110 14.32 -21.78 15.81
N THR A 111 14.82 -22.32 14.72
CA THR A 111 15.60 -21.57 13.73
C THR A 111 14.93 -21.76 12.38
N TYR A 112 14.75 -20.66 11.65
CA TYR A 112 14.15 -20.64 10.33
C TYR A 112 15.12 -19.98 9.35
N LYS A 113 15.27 -20.57 8.17
CA LYS A 113 16.13 -20.06 7.11
C LYS A 113 15.42 -20.21 5.78
N THR A 114 15.41 -19.15 5.00
CA THR A 114 14.89 -19.16 3.63
C THR A 114 15.68 -18.21 2.75
N GLU A 115 15.63 -18.46 1.46
CA GLU A 115 16.02 -17.48 0.44
C GLU A 115 14.79 -16.62 0.12
N LEU A 116 15.00 -15.31 0.00
CA LEU A 116 14.02 -14.31 -0.40
C LEU A 116 14.13 -14.14 -1.92
N SER A 117 13.01 -13.92 -2.59
CA SER A 117 13.03 -13.54 -4.00
C SER A 117 13.65 -12.15 -4.17
N VAL A 118 14.28 -11.87 -5.32
CA VAL A 118 14.99 -10.61 -5.60
C VAL A 118 14.10 -9.37 -5.40
N ASP A 119 12.80 -9.51 -5.65
CA ASP A 119 11.76 -8.48 -5.50
C ASP A 119 11.18 -8.39 -4.09
N ASN A 120 11.67 -9.18 -3.13
CA ASN A 120 11.13 -9.17 -1.78
C ASN A 120 11.48 -7.85 -1.05
N PRO A 121 10.49 -7.09 -0.54
CA PRO A 121 10.72 -5.78 0.07
C PRO A 121 11.57 -5.83 1.34
N LEU A 122 11.74 -7.01 1.96
CA LEU A 122 12.62 -7.16 3.12
C LEU A 122 14.11 -7.04 2.78
N ILE A 123 14.49 -7.18 1.49
CA ILE A 123 15.90 -7.07 1.05
C ILE A 123 16.36 -5.61 1.06
N THR A 124 15.48 -4.70 0.64
CA THR A 124 15.77 -3.25 0.58
C THR A 124 15.51 -2.55 1.90
N LEU A 125 14.97 -3.26 2.89
CA LEU A 125 14.65 -2.74 4.21
C LEU A 125 15.90 -2.27 4.96
N ASP A 126 15.89 -1.02 5.40
CA ASP A 126 16.94 -0.47 6.25
C ASP A 126 16.51 -0.42 7.71
N HIS A 127 15.26 -0.02 7.96
CA HIS A 127 14.70 0.01 9.29
C HIS A 127 13.22 -0.41 9.29
N LEU A 128 12.85 -1.23 10.27
CA LEU A 128 11.49 -1.59 10.63
C LEU A 128 11.39 -1.54 12.15
N HIS A 129 10.53 -0.66 12.63
CA HIS A 129 10.14 -0.52 14.01
C HIS A 129 8.64 -0.74 14.12
N LEU A 130 8.27 -1.82 14.77
CA LEU A 130 6.89 -2.18 15.09
C LEU A 130 6.80 -2.33 16.61
N LYS A 131 5.80 -1.70 17.22
CA LYS A 131 5.60 -1.77 18.67
C LYS A 131 4.27 -2.39 19.01
N ASP A 132 4.26 -3.30 19.98
CA ASP A 132 3.07 -3.91 20.61
C ASP A 132 1.96 -4.29 19.62
N ALA A 133 2.36 -4.86 18.48
CA ALA A 133 1.42 -5.20 17.42
C ALA A 133 0.61 -6.44 17.80
N GLN A 134 -0.66 -6.40 17.43
CA GLN A 134 -1.57 -7.54 17.44
C GLN A 134 -1.78 -7.96 16.00
N VAL A 135 -1.56 -9.24 15.70
CA VAL A 135 -1.72 -9.80 14.36
C VAL A 135 -2.63 -11.02 14.46
N ASN A 136 -3.66 -11.04 13.63
CA ASN A 136 -4.59 -12.14 13.52
C ASN A 136 -4.81 -12.47 12.04
N PHE A 137 -4.31 -13.62 11.59
CA PHE A 137 -4.61 -14.15 10.28
C PHE A 137 -5.55 -15.32 10.45
N ASP A 138 -6.81 -15.10 10.08
CA ASP A 138 -7.89 -16.07 10.07
C ASP A 138 -8.54 -16.07 8.69
N LYS A 139 -9.23 -17.15 8.37
CA LYS A 139 -10.01 -17.39 7.17
C LYS A 139 -11.18 -16.42 6.96
N ASP A 140 -11.64 -15.81 8.05
CA ASP A 140 -12.80 -14.91 8.07
C ASP A 140 -12.32 -13.45 8.05
N GLU A 141 -11.15 -13.18 8.62
CA GLU A 141 -10.54 -11.85 8.67
C GLU A 141 -9.03 -11.95 8.90
N MET A 142 -8.26 -11.26 8.07
CA MET A 142 -6.87 -10.94 8.37
C MET A 142 -6.82 -9.53 8.93
N SER A 143 -6.38 -9.35 10.17
CA SER A 143 -6.31 -8.04 10.81
C SER A 143 -5.01 -7.83 11.58
N PHE A 144 -4.61 -6.57 11.66
CA PHE A 144 -3.49 -6.15 12.48
C PHE A 144 -3.77 -4.79 13.12
N GLU A 145 -3.23 -4.59 14.31
CA GLU A 145 -3.26 -3.30 15.01
C GLU A 145 -1.89 -3.04 15.64
N THR A 146 -1.39 -1.82 15.52
CA THR A 146 -0.17 -1.38 16.21
C THR A 146 -0.27 0.09 16.62
N PRO A 147 0.14 0.44 17.85
CA PRO A 147 0.28 1.82 18.27
C PRO A 147 1.27 2.63 17.42
N SER A 148 2.31 1.99 16.89
CA SER A 148 3.37 2.66 16.14
C SER A 148 4.05 1.72 15.15
N LEU A 149 4.09 2.16 13.90
CA LEU A 149 4.88 1.59 12.82
C LEU A 149 5.83 2.65 12.28
N LYS A 150 7.09 2.28 12.03
CA LYS A 150 8.02 3.03 11.18
C LYS A 150 8.78 2.02 10.32
N ILE A 151 8.71 2.18 9.02
CA ILE A 151 9.41 1.35 8.03
C ILE A 151 10.16 2.28 7.08
N GLY A 152 11.34 1.88 6.62
CA GLY A 152 12.00 2.64 5.59
C GLY A 152 13.19 1.94 4.94
N THR A 153 13.50 2.49 3.78
CA THR A 153 14.68 2.27 2.94
C THR A 153 15.53 3.55 2.97
N ASN A 154 16.60 3.60 2.16
CA ASN A 154 17.59 4.68 2.23
C ASN A 154 16.94 6.04 1.96
N ASN A 155 15.99 6.06 1.02
CA ASN A 155 15.39 7.27 0.49
C ASN A 155 13.89 7.37 0.77
N THR A 156 13.30 6.40 1.50
CA THR A 156 11.86 6.42 1.78
C THR A 156 11.59 5.95 3.19
N THR A 157 10.85 6.76 3.95
CA THR A 157 10.36 6.42 5.27
C THR A 157 8.84 6.55 5.32
N VAL A 158 8.17 5.51 5.77
CA VAL A 158 6.75 5.51 6.10
C VAL A 158 6.59 5.30 7.60
N SER A 159 5.76 6.11 8.24
CA SER A 159 5.42 5.92 9.65
C SER A 159 3.93 6.10 9.89
N ALA A 160 3.41 5.42 10.91
CA ALA A 160 2.01 5.50 11.29
C ALA A 160 1.83 5.38 12.80
N LYS A 161 0.84 6.10 13.33
CA LYS A 161 0.38 6.00 14.73
C LYS A 161 -1.03 5.44 14.77
N SER A 162 -1.26 4.53 15.71
CA SER A 162 -2.55 3.86 15.91
C SER A 162 -3.04 3.24 14.59
N LEU A 163 -2.15 2.48 13.94
CA LEU A 163 -2.41 1.83 12.65
C LEU A 163 -3.25 0.58 12.88
N LYS A 164 -4.34 0.45 12.12
CA LYS A 164 -5.20 -0.72 12.08
C LYS A 164 -5.43 -1.10 10.63
N GLY A 165 -5.26 -2.37 10.30
CA GLY A 165 -5.59 -2.90 8.99
C GLY A 165 -6.47 -4.13 9.13
N SER A 166 -7.35 -4.30 8.15
CA SER A 166 -8.15 -5.52 7.98
C SER A 166 -8.24 -5.84 6.50
N CYS A 167 -8.17 -7.11 6.13
CA CYS A 167 -8.51 -7.56 4.80
C CYS A 167 -9.38 -8.81 4.83
N ASP A 168 -10.29 -8.88 3.85
CA ASP A 168 -11.21 -10.00 3.67
C ASP A 168 -10.57 -11.05 2.73
N PRO A 169 -10.13 -12.20 3.27
CA PRO A 169 -9.59 -13.30 2.47
C PRO A 169 -10.60 -13.94 1.53
N LYS A 170 -11.91 -13.69 1.69
CA LYS A 170 -12.98 -14.36 0.93
C LYS A 170 -12.86 -15.88 0.94
N GLY A 171 -12.31 -16.42 2.04
CA GLY A 171 -12.03 -17.84 2.20
C GLY A 171 -10.75 -18.35 1.54
N ASP A 172 -9.92 -17.47 0.95
CA ASP A 172 -8.55 -17.79 0.51
C ASP A 172 -7.65 -17.98 1.75
N PRO A 173 -7.10 -19.18 1.98
CA PRO A 173 -6.21 -19.45 3.11
C PRO A 173 -4.77 -19.00 2.85
N SER A 174 -4.48 -18.38 1.70
CA SER A 174 -3.10 -18.03 1.35
C SER A 174 -2.44 -17.16 2.41
N THR A 175 -1.17 -17.47 2.71
CA THR A 175 -0.29 -16.59 3.49
C THR A 175 0.22 -15.40 2.68
N ASP A 176 -0.11 -15.33 1.38
CA ASP A 176 0.15 -14.17 0.51
C ASP A 176 -0.81 -13.03 0.87
N ILE A 177 -0.57 -12.46 2.06
CA ILE A 177 -1.36 -11.37 2.65
C ILE A 177 -1.44 -10.17 1.71
N ASP A 178 -0.39 -9.94 0.92
CA ASP A 178 -0.37 -8.89 -0.09
C ASP A 178 -1.50 -9.08 -1.12
N ILE A 179 -1.69 -10.27 -1.67
CA ILE A 179 -2.77 -10.55 -2.63
C ILE A 179 -4.15 -10.32 -2.00
N VAL A 180 -4.35 -10.81 -0.78
CA VAL A 180 -5.63 -10.69 -0.06
C VAL A 180 -5.93 -9.22 0.26
N CYS A 181 -4.98 -8.51 0.87
CA CYS A 181 -5.14 -7.13 1.27
C CYS A 181 -5.18 -6.16 0.08
N LEU A 182 -4.55 -6.47 -1.05
CA LEU A 182 -4.65 -5.69 -2.29
C LEU A 182 -5.96 -5.92 -3.05
N SER A 183 -6.78 -6.89 -2.62
CA SER A 183 -8.09 -7.15 -3.20
C SER A 183 -9.23 -6.62 -2.35
N ASN A 184 -9.15 -6.70 -1.02
CA ASN A 184 -10.22 -6.29 -0.10
C ASN A 184 -9.66 -5.71 1.20
N GLY A 185 -8.76 -4.74 1.09
CA GLY A 185 -8.08 -4.12 2.23
C GLY A 185 -8.77 -2.87 2.74
N ASP A 186 -8.71 -2.67 4.05
CA ASP A 186 -9.00 -1.41 4.72
C ASP A 186 -7.84 -1.10 5.66
N LEU A 187 -7.35 0.14 5.61
CA LEU A 187 -6.28 0.64 6.47
C LEU A 187 -6.74 1.94 7.13
N LYS A 188 -6.53 2.06 8.44
CA LYS A 188 -6.84 3.25 9.22
C LYS A 188 -5.66 3.62 10.09
N ALA A 189 -5.31 4.90 10.13
CA ALA A 189 -4.33 5.42 11.08
C ALA A 189 -4.81 6.74 11.67
N GLN A 190 -4.49 6.98 12.94
CA GLN A 190 -4.68 8.31 13.52
C GLN A 190 -3.80 9.34 12.80
N GLN A 191 -2.60 8.93 12.44
CA GLN A 191 -1.61 9.73 11.72
C GLN A 191 -0.76 8.80 10.87
N ALA A 192 -0.46 9.21 9.63
CA ALA A 192 0.47 8.52 8.75
C ALA A 192 1.37 9.54 8.06
N GLN A 193 2.66 9.24 7.94
CA GLN A 193 3.63 10.10 7.27
C GLN A 193 4.41 9.31 6.23
N LEU A 194 4.59 9.90 5.05
CA LEU A 194 5.50 9.44 4.00
C LEU A 194 6.55 10.54 3.79
N ILE A 195 7.81 10.14 3.76
CA ILE A 195 8.96 11.00 3.48
C ILE A 195 9.82 10.29 2.44
N ASN A 196 10.02 10.90 1.28
CA ASN A 196 11.06 10.54 0.32
C ASN A 196 11.69 11.81 -0.28
N ASP A 197 12.57 11.66 -1.27
CA ASP A 197 13.28 12.77 -1.90
C ASP A 197 12.34 13.71 -2.70
N THR A 198 11.12 13.26 -3.02
CA THR A 198 10.14 14.01 -3.83
C THR A 198 9.00 14.59 -2.98
N ILE A 199 8.54 13.88 -1.96
CA ILE A 199 7.33 14.15 -1.17
C ILE A 199 7.62 13.97 0.32
N ASN A 200 7.19 14.95 1.10
CA ASN A 200 7.01 14.81 2.54
C ASN A 200 5.56 15.17 2.90
N ILE A 201 4.76 14.17 3.23
CA ILE A 201 3.35 14.33 3.57
C ILE A 201 3.06 13.71 4.94
N LEU A 202 2.52 14.52 5.84
CA LEU A 202 1.94 14.10 7.10
C LEU A 202 0.42 14.18 7.02
N THR A 203 -0.26 13.07 7.20
CA THR A 203 -1.72 12.99 7.15
C THR A 203 -2.28 12.64 8.52
N ASN A 204 -3.46 13.17 8.87
CA ASN A 204 -4.20 12.76 10.06
C ASN A 204 -5.52 12.11 9.68
N SER A 205 -6.03 11.24 10.56
CA SER A 205 -7.26 10.47 10.30
C SER A 205 -7.21 9.75 8.95
N PHE A 206 -6.05 9.18 8.63
CA PHE A 206 -5.80 8.50 7.37
C PHE A 206 -6.67 7.26 7.25
N LYS A 207 -7.32 7.11 6.10
CA LYS A 207 -8.04 5.91 5.71
C LYS A 207 -7.65 5.55 4.30
N ALA A 208 -7.36 4.28 4.05
CA ALA A 208 -7.28 3.74 2.71
C ALA A 208 -8.24 2.54 2.58
N TYR A 209 -8.85 2.40 1.42
CA TYR A 209 -9.62 1.22 1.06
C TYR A 209 -9.16 0.71 -0.29
N ILE A 210 -9.11 -0.61 -0.41
CA ILE A 210 -8.65 -1.31 -1.60
C ILE A 210 -9.72 -2.33 -1.97
N THR A 211 -10.14 -2.26 -3.23
CA THR A 211 -11.08 -3.20 -3.85
C THR A 211 -10.44 -3.72 -5.15
N PRO A 212 -11.00 -4.76 -5.80
CA PRO A 212 -10.46 -5.22 -7.07
C PRO A 212 -10.55 -4.16 -8.19
N ALA A 213 -11.38 -3.13 -8.02
CA ALA A 213 -11.58 -2.07 -9.01
C ALA A 213 -10.85 -0.76 -8.64
N THR A 214 -10.64 -0.48 -7.36
CA THR A 214 -10.26 0.86 -6.89
C THR A 214 -9.33 0.78 -5.67
N ILE A 215 -8.29 1.61 -5.67
CA ILE A 215 -7.50 1.98 -4.49
C ILE A 215 -7.85 3.43 -4.15
N ALA A 216 -8.11 3.71 -2.88
CA ALA A 216 -8.54 5.04 -2.51
C ALA A 216 -8.13 5.43 -1.08
N ILE A 217 -8.01 6.74 -0.88
CA ILE A 217 -7.48 7.40 0.30
C ILE A 217 -8.44 8.54 0.69
N ASP A 218 -8.78 8.63 1.97
CA ASP A 218 -9.45 9.78 2.58
C ASP A 218 -8.65 10.18 3.82
N ALA A 219 -8.15 11.41 3.84
CA ALA A 219 -7.32 11.93 4.92
C ALA A 219 -7.66 13.39 5.21
N SER A 220 -7.43 13.81 6.46
CA SER A 220 -7.76 15.15 6.94
C SER A 220 -6.55 15.81 7.60
N LYS A 221 -6.51 17.14 7.62
CA LYS A 221 -5.42 17.93 8.23
C LYS A 221 -4.05 17.46 7.74
N ASN A 222 -3.89 17.41 6.43
CA ASN A 222 -2.65 16.98 5.80
C ASN A 222 -1.66 18.15 5.79
N VAL A 223 -0.38 17.87 6.01
CA VAL A 223 0.72 18.82 5.92
C VAL A 223 1.65 18.30 4.84
N PHE A 224 1.85 19.07 3.79
CA PHE A 224 2.86 18.83 2.78
C PHE A 224 4.03 19.75 3.07
N SER A 225 5.21 19.17 3.26
CA SER A 225 6.44 19.93 3.46
C SER A 225 7.25 19.84 2.17
N SER A 226 7.62 20.99 1.61
CA SER A 226 8.45 21.09 0.42
C SER A 226 9.26 22.38 0.48
N ASN A 227 10.54 22.33 0.08
CA ASN A 227 11.41 23.50 -0.02
C ASN A 227 11.47 24.33 1.28
N GLY A 228 11.41 23.67 2.43
CA GLY A 228 11.42 24.31 3.76
C GLY A 228 10.14 25.07 4.14
N ALA A 229 9.04 24.86 3.40
CA ALA A 229 7.72 25.42 3.65
C ALA A 229 6.67 24.34 3.86
N ASP A 230 5.70 24.62 4.74
CA ASP A 230 4.59 23.72 5.04
C ASP A 230 3.27 24.23 4.43
N THR A 231 2.56 23.33 3.77
CA THR A 231 1.25 23.55 3.18
C THR A 231 0.21 22.69 3.88
N LEU A 232 -0.78 23.32 4.49
CA LEU A 232 -1.90 22.64 5.13
C LEU A 232 -3.02 22.39 4.13
N VAL A 233 -3.49 21.15 4.01
CA VAL A 233 -4.68 20.75 3.26
C VAL A 233 -5.70 20.16 4.22
N ALA A 234 -6.87 20.79 4.34
CA ALA A 234 -7.88 20.37 5.32
C ALA A 234 -8.44 18.98 5.02
N LYS A 235 -8.65 18.65 3.73
CA LYS A 235 -9.10 17.34 3.28
C LYS A 235 -8.45 16.91 1.97
N LEU A 236 -7.91 15.70 1.96
CA LEU A 236 -7.41 14.98 0.80
C LEU A 236 -8.32 13.79 0.55
N LYS A 237 -8.84 13.71 -0.68
CA LYS A 237 -9.45 12.50 -1.21
C LYS A 237 -8.75 12.12 -2.49
N ALA A 238 -8.34 10.88 -2.62
CA ALA A 238 -7.78 10.36 -3.84
C ALA A 238 -8.36 8.96 -4.09
N ASP A 239 -8.70 8.65 -5.32
CA ASP A 239 -9.03 7.30 -5.73
C ASP A 239 -8.48 7.05 -7.13
N CYS A 240 -8.10 5.81 -7.40
CA CYS A 240 -7.59 5.41 -8.69
C CYS A 240 -7.97 3.97 -9.01
N SER A 241 -7.97 3.63 -10.29
CA SER A 241 -8.20 2.26 -10.77
C SER A 241 -7.14 1.32 -10.18
N ASN A 242 -7.57 0.21 -9.58
CA ASN A 242 -6.64 -0.81 -9.09
C ASN A 242 -6.06 -1.59 -10.29
N GLY A 243 -4.81 -1.31 -10.64
CA GLY A 243 -4.10 -2.02 -11.70
C GLY A 243 -3.48 -3.35 -11.24
N ILE A 244 -3.39 -3.58 -9.93
CA ILE A 244 -2.67 -4.72 -9.35
C ILE A 244 -3.57 -5.97 -9.41
N ARG A 245 -3.09 -7.00 -10.10
CA ARG A 245 -3.83 -8.27 -10.29
C ARG A 245 -3.31 -9.44 -9.47
N THR A 246 -2.08 -9.33 -8.98
CA THR A 246 -1.37 -10.40 -8.27
C THR A 246 -0.64 -9.81 -7.06
N ARG A 247 0.65 -10.12 -6.88
CA ARG A 247 1.52 -9.46 -5.91
C ARG A 247 1.66 -7.98 -6.19
N PHE A 248 2.00 -7.19 -5.17
CA PHE A 248 2.25 -5.77 -5.34
C PHE A 248 3.31 -5.51 -6.41
N ASN A 249 2.96 -4.68 -7.38
CA ASN A 249 3.86 -4.21 -8.42
C ASN A 249 3.62 -2.72 -8.63
N ILE A 250 4.68 -1.93 -8.53
CA ILE A 250 4.60 -0.46 -8.62
C ILE A 250 4.19 0.01 -10.01
N GLU A 251 4.62 -0.68 -11.07
CA GLU A 251 4.24 -0.36 -12.46
C GLU A 251 2.76 -0.61 -12.70
N ASP A 252 2.23 -1.72 -12.18
CA ASP A 252 0.81 -2.03 -12.26
C ASP A 252 -0.01 -1.01 -11.47
N PHE A 253 0.47 -0.58 -10.30
CA PHE A 253 -0.15 0.47 -9.50
C PHE A 253 -0.20 1.80 -10.26
N ILE A 254 0.94 2.27 -10.79
CA ILE A 254 1.03 3.52 -11.54
C ILE A 254 0.15 3.44 -12.79
N SER A 255 0.22 2.35 -13.55
CA SER A 255 -0.59 2.13 -14.74
C SER A 255 -2.09 2.14 -14.43
N GLY A 256 -2.49 1.51 -13.31
CA GLY A 256 -3.86 1.57 -12.81
C GLY A 256 -4.31 3.00 -12.54
N CYS A 257 -3.51 3.78 -11.82
CA CYS A 257 -3.85 5.17 -11.56
C CYS A 257 -3.86 6.06 -12.82
N LEU A 258 -2.96 5.83 -13.77
CA LEU A 258 -2.95 6.60 -15.03
C LEU A 258 -4.12 6.26 -15.95
N LYS A 259 -4.72 5.07 -15.80
CA LYS A 259 -5.95 4.70 -16.50
C LYS A 259 -7.13 5.53 -15.99
N GLU A 260 -7.31 5.61 -14.68
CA GLU A 260 -8.37 6.41 -14.05
C GLU A 260 -7.94 6.84 -12.65
N SER A 261 -7.96 8.15 -12.38
CA SER A 261 -7.76 8.71 -11.04
C SER A 261 -8.61 9.95 -10.82
N HIS A 262 -9.02 10.14 -9.57
CA HIS A 262 -9.66 11.34 -9.08
C HIS A 262 -8.96 11.80 -7.80
N ILE A 263 -8.38 13.00 -7.82
CA ILE A 263 -7.74 13.61 -6.65
C ILE A 263 -8.47 14.92 -6.34
N ALA A 264 -8.89 15.11 -5.10
CA ALA A 264 -9.59 16.30 -4.64
C ALA A 264 -8.99 16.82 -3.32
N LEU A 265 -8.58 18.08 -3.35
CA LEU A 265 -8.14 18.87 -2.20
C LEU A 265 -9.13 20.00 -1.98
N ASP A 266 -9.72 20.12 -0.79
CA ASP A 266 -10.75 21.13 -0.50
C ASP A 266 -10.21 22.58 -0.51
N GLY A 267 -8.98 22.76 -0.06
CA GLY A 267 -8.22 23.99 -0.17
C GLY A 267 -6.91 23.87 0.59
N PHE A 268 -5.98 24.76 0.29
CA PHE A 268 -4.72 24.80 1.01
C PHE A 268 -4.42 26.17 1.60
N SER A 269 -3.75 26.18 2.74
CA SER A 269 -3.18 27.37 3.35
C SER A 269 -1.70 27.12 3.60
N GLN A 270 -0.84 27.90 2.97
CA GLN A 270 0.59 27.86 3.26
C GLN A 270 0.89 28.56 4.59
N ILE A 271 1.79 27.98 5.39
CA ILE A 271 2.20 28.52 6.69
C ILE A 271 3.24 29.66 6.51
N LYS A 272 3.88 29.80 5.34
CA LYS A 272 4.79 30.91 4.99
C LYS A 272 4.39 31.63 3.70
N GLU A 273 4.80 32.90 3.58
CA GLU A 273 4.55 33.74 2.41
C GLU A 273 5.23 33.18 1.16
N VAL A 274 4.41 32.85 0.17
CA VAL A 274 4.84 32.45 -1.17
C VAL A 274 5.12 33.71 -1.98
N PRO A 275 6.15 33.73 -2.86
CA PRO A 275 6.36 34.85 -3.77
C PRO A 275 5.07 35.17 -4.53
N LYS A 276 4.65 36.44 -4.42
CA LYS A 276 3.50 36.95 -5.17
C LYS A 276 3.80 36.81 -6.66
N LEU A 277 3.00 36.01 -7.36
CA LEU A 277 3.11 35.90 -8.81
C LEU A 277 2.55 37.18 -9.42
N GLN A 278 3.41 37.97 -10.06
CA GLN A 278 2.95 39.01 -10.98
C GLN A 278 2.42 38.31 -12.23
N LEU A 279 1.11 38.35 -12.41
CA LEU A 279 0.47 38.00 -13.66
C LEU A 279 0.89 39.01 -14.75
N GLU A 280 0.75 38.66 -16.03
CA GLU A 280 1.13 39.53 -17.16
C GLU A 280 0.44 40.91 -17.13
N ASN A 281 -0.70 41.03 -16.43
CA ASN A 281 -1.43 42.28 -16.19
C ASN A 281 -0.95 43.07 -14.95
N LYS A 282 0.17 42.68 -14.33
CA LYS A 282 0.72 43.24 -13.07
C LYS A 282 -0.14 43.02 -11.82
N GLU A 283 -1.19 42.21 -11.88
CA GLU A 283 -1.93 41.80 -10.68
C GLU A 283 -1.14 40.74 -9.90
N LEU A 284 -1.12 40.88 -8.58
CA LEU A 284 -0.42 39.97 -7.67
C LEU A 284 -1.39 38.83 -7.31
N ALA A 285 -1.18 37.64 -7.86
CA ALA A 285 -1.87 36.45 -7.39
C ALA A 285 -1.12 35.89 -6.16
N ASN A 286 -1.82 35.75 -5.04
CA ASN A 286 -1.30 35.06 -3.86
C ASN A 286 -1.68 33.57 -3.96
N LEU A 287 -0.71 32.67 -3.80
CA LEU A 287 -0.96 31.22 -3.84
C LEU A 287 -1.80 30.74 -2.64
N GLN A 288 -1.90 31.52 -1.56
CA GLN A 288 -2.81 31.27 -0.42
C GLN A 288 -4.31 31.32 -0.78
N ASP A 289 -4.64 31.77 -1.99
CA ASP A 289 -6.01 31.95 -2.44
C ASP A 289 -6.54 30.80 -3.30
N ILE A 290 -5.74 29.75 -3.48
CA ILE A 290 -6.10 28.59 -4.29
C ILE A 290 -6.91 27.61 -3.44
N LYS A 291 -8.12 27.30 -3.90
CA LYS A 291 -9.10 26.43 -3.24
C LYS A 291 -9.62 25.39 -4.22
N TYR A 292 -10.03 24.24 -3.69
CA TYR A 292 -10.71 23.20 -4.45
C TYR A 292 -9.91 22.70 -5.66
N VAL A 293 -8.69 22.20 -5.41
CA VAL A 293 -7.93 21.52 -6.47
C VAL A 293 -8.58 20.18 -6.74
N LYS A 294 -8.92 19.94 -8.01
CA LYS A 294 -9.37 18.64 -8.50
C LYS A 294 -8.50 18.24 -9.67
N VAL A 295 -7.98 17.03 -9.64
CA VAL A 295 -7.23 16.42 -10.73
C VAL A 295 -7.95 15.16 -11.13
N ASP A 296 -8.41 15.12 -12.37
CA ASP A 296 -9.01 13.95 -12.97
C ASP A 296 -8.04 13.40 -14.02
N ILE A 297 -7.75 12.10 -13.99
CA ILE A 297 -6.93 11.41 -14.98
C ILE A 297 -7.81 10.34 -15.64
N ASN A 298 -7.80 10.29 -16.97
CA ASN A 298 -8.51 9.29 -17.75
C ASN A 298 -7.69 8.94 -19.01
N GLU A 299 -7.27 7.68 -19.11
CA GLU A 299 -6.47 7.16 -20.22
C GLU A 299 -5.26 8.07 -20.50
N ASN A 300 -4.41 8.28 -19.49
CA ASN A 300 -3.22 9.13 -19.51
C ASN A 300 -3.48 10.64 -19.71
N ARG A 301 -4.71 11.07 -19.95
CA ARG A 301 -5.04 12.50 -20.07
C ARG A 301 -5.46 13.03 -18.72
N PHE A 302 -4.89 14.16 -18.31
CA PHE A 302 -5.25 14.79 -17.06
C PHE A 302 -5.95 16.13 -17.27
N PHE A 303 -6.85 16.44 -16.35
CA PHE A 303 -7.51 17.72 -16.23
C PHE A 303 -7.45 18.19 -14.79
N LEU A 304 -6.85 19.37 -14.57
CA LEU A 304 -6.82 20.03 -13.28
C LEU A 304 -7.74 21.23 -13.31
N LEU A 305 -8.62 21.29 -12.31
CA LEU A 305 -9.47 22.44 -12.02
C LEU A 305 -9.13 22.98 -10.64
N SER A 306 -8.99 24.29 -10.52
CA SER A 306 -8.84 24.94 -9.22
C SER A 306 -9.48 26.32 -9.23
N ARG A 307 -9.85 26.84 -8.05
CA ARG A 307 -10.39 28.19 -7.87
C ARG A 307 -9.36 29.07 -7.19
N ILE A 308 -9.02 30.19 -7.80
CA ILE A 308 -8.05 31.14 -7.28
C ILE A 308 -8.78 32.41 -6.93
N ARG A 309 -8.66 32.87 -5.69
CA ARG A 309 -9.18 34.17 -5.26
C ARG A 309 -8.13 35.25 -5.57
N VAL A 310 -8.49 36.21 -6.40
CA VAL A 310 -7.71 37.44 -6.59
C VAL A 310 -8.58 38.58 -6.03
N LEU A 311 -8.93 39.59 -6.83
CA LEU A 311 -10.01 40.52 -6.51
C LEU A 311 -11.41 39.86 -6.67
N PHE A 312 -11.49 38.83 -7.51
CA PHE A 312 -12.65 37.98 -7.77
C PHE A 312 -12.22 36.51 -7.84
N LEU A 313 -13.17 35.58 -7.83
CA LEU A 313 -12.90 34.15 -7.97
C LEU A 313 -12.71 33.80 -9.45
N VAL A 314 -11.54 33.30 -9.82
CA VAL A 314 -11.22 32.80 -11.17
C VAL A 314 -10.93 31.32 -11.15
N ASN A 315 -11.25 30.63 -12.24
CA ASN A 315 -10.94 29.21 -12.40
C ASN A 315 -9.62 29.06 -13.14
N LEU A 316 -8.66 28.37 -12.52
CA LEU A 316 -7.52 27.78 -13.20
C LEU A 316 -7.95 26.46 -13.83
N LYS A 317 -7.66 26.31 -15.12
CA LYS A 317 -7.86 25.07 -15.87
C LYS A 317 -6.55 24.65 -16.51
N VAL A 318 -6.09 23.45 -16.22
CA VAL A 318 -4.91 22.85 -16.84
C VAL A 318 -5.30 21.51 -17.43
N SER A 319 -4.80 21.19 -18.61
CA SER A 319 -5.01 19.88 -19.24
C SER A 319 -3.79 19.45 -20.01
N GLY A 320 -3.56 18.15 -20.05
CA GLY A 320 -2.43 17.58 -20.76
C GLY A 320 -2.44 16.06 -20.76
N GLU A 321 -1.27 15.49 -21.02
CA GLU A 321 -1.01 14.06 -21.02
C GLU A 321 0.03 13.73 -19.96
N ILE A 322 -0.08 12.56 -19.34
CA ILE A 322 0.88 11.99 -18.39
C ILE A 322 1.44 10.71 -19.01
N GLU A 323 2.76 10.56 -18.96
CA GLU A 323 3.48 9.39 -19.44
C GLU A 323 4.39 8.91 -18.30
N HIS A 324 4.36 7.60 -18.01
CA HIS A 324 5.32 6.98 -17.09
C HIS A 324 6.51 6.44 -17.88
N LEU A 325 7.72 6.75 -17.43
CA LEU A 325 8.99 6.26 -17.97
C LEU A 325 9.64 5.34 -16.90
N PRO A 326 9.36 4.02 -16.90
CA PRO A 326 9.75 3.12 -15.81
C PRO A 326 11.27 3.01 -15.63
N GLU A 327 12.03 2.98 -16.74
CA GLU A 327 13.48 2.81 -16.70
C GLU A 327 14.20 3.99 -16.04
N ASP A 328 13.59 5.17 -16.12
CA ASP A 328 14.14 6.41 -15.56
C ASP A 328 13.49 6.79 -14.22
N GLU A 329 12.47 6.05 -13.76
CA GLU A 329 11.64 6.39 -12.59
C GLU A 329 11.04 7.81 -12.70
N ILE A 330 10.52 8.17 -13.88
CA ILE A 330 10.02 9.53 -14.17
C ILE A 330 8.54 9.52 -14.59
N LEU A 331 7.77 10.44 -14.02
CA LEU A 331 6.49 10.87 -14.57
C LEU A 331 6.65 12.13 -15.42
N LYS A 332 6.22 12.05 -16.68
CA LYS A 332 6.28 13.14 -17.65
C LYS A 332 4.90 13.72 -17.90
N LEU A 333 4.70 14.96 -17.51
CA LEU A 333 3.46 15.72 -17.69
C LEU A 333 3.62 16.71 -18.85
N LYS A 334 2.95 16.45 -19.97
CA LYS A 334 2.92 17.33 -21.14
C LYS A 334 1.72 18.27 -21.08
N ILE A 335 1.97 19.54 -20.76
CA ILE A 335 0.94 20.56 -20.60
C ILE A 335 0.45 21.03 -21.97
N SER A 336 -0.75 20.61 -22.37
CA SER A 336 -1.36 21.06 -23.62
C SER A 336 -1.98 22.45 -23.49
N LYS A 337 -2.61 22.71 -22.34
CA LYS A 337 -3.34 23.97 -22.05
C LYS A 337 -3.23 24.29 -20.57
N ALA A 338 -2.95 25.53 -20.23
CA ALA A 338 -3.01 26.04 -18.86
C ALA A 338 -3.52 27.48 -18.92
N TYR A 339 -4.71 27.74 -18.37
CA TYR A 339 -5.35 29.06 -18.48
C TYR A 339 -6.04 29.49 -17.18
N ILE A 340 -5.96 30.79 -16.89
CA ILE A 340 -6.71 31.48 -15.85
C ILE A 340 -7.47 32.63 -16.50
N ALA A 341 -8.81 32.61 -16.44
CA ALA A 341 -9.64 33.61 -17.12
C ALA A 341 -9.28 33.87 -18.61
N GLY A 342 -8.77 32.85 -19.31
CA GLY A 342 -8.33 32.95 -20.71
C GLY A 342 -6.86 33.36 -20.92
N ILE A 343 -6.14 33.73 -19.86
CA ILE A 343 -4.71 34.08 -19.90
C ILE A 343 -3.87 32.82 -19.67
N PRO A 344 -2.81 32.56 -20.46
CA PRO A 344 -1.88 31.46 -20.22
C PRO A 344 -1.34 31.44 -18.78
N ALA A 345 -1.36 30.29 -18.13
CA ALA A 345 -1.07 30.13 -16.69
C ALA A 345 -0.08 29.00 -16.40
N LYS A 346 0.90 28.77 -17.29
CA LYS A 346 1.90 27.68 -17.15
C LYS A 346 2.77 27.86 -15.91
N THR A 347 3.34 29.06 -15.70
CA THR A 347 4.16 29.38 -14.51
C THR A 347 3.40 29.15 -13.21
N LEU A 348 2.12 29.51 -13.16
CA LEU A 348 1.26 29.29 -12.00
C LEU A 348 1.02 27.80 -11.73
N THR A 349 0.87 27.00 -12.79
CA THR A 349 0.74 25.53 -12.67
C THR A 349 1.98 24.94 -12.00
N LEU A 350 3.17 25.39 -12.40
CA LEU A 350 4.42 24.97 -11.78
C LEU A 350 4.48 25.34 -10.30
N SER A 351 4.18 26.59 -9.95
CA SER A 351 4.25 27.04 -8.55
C SER A 351 3.29 26.26 -7.64
N ILE A 352 2.16 25.77 -8.19
CA ILE A 352 1.26 24.86 -7.46
C ILE A 352 1.94 23.50 -7.23
N LEU A 353 2.62 22.92 -8.23
CA LEU A 353 3.31 21.63 -8.05
C LEU A 353 4.43 21.72 -7.01
N GLN A 354 5.23 22.80 -7.06
CA GLN A 354 6.30 23.07 -6.08
C GLN A 354 5.78 23.28 -4.64
N THR A 355 4.46 23.44 -4.46
CA THR A 355 3.83 23.49 -3.13
C THR A 355 3.73 22.09 -2.50
N PHE A 356 3.76 21.03 -3.31
CA PHE A 356 3.55 19.65 -2.88
C PHE A 356 4.78 18.74 -3.10
N LEU A 357 5.70 19.14 -3.98
CA LEU A 357 6.87 18.36 -4.38
C LEU A 357 8.14 19.19 -4.18
N GLU A 358 9.25 18.53 -3.84
CA GLU A 358 10.57 19.18 -3.71
C GLU A 358 11.05 19.74 -5.06
N GLU A 359 11.70 20.91 -5.07
CA GLU A 359 12.09 21.57 -6.33
C GLU A 359 13.06 20.71 -7.17
N ASP A 360 14.01 20.03 -6.51
CA ASP A 360 14.99 19.17 -7.18
C ASP A 360 14.37 17.91 -7.81
N SER A 361 13.13 17.56 -7.42
CA SER A 361 12.38 16.45 -8.02
C SER A 361 11.68 16.85 -9.32
N ILE A 362 11.63 18.14 -9.67
CA ILE A 362 10.91 18.67 -10.82
C ILE A 362 11.88 19.29 -11.84
N GLN A 363 11.88 18.78 -13.06
CA GLN A 363 12.57 19.40 -14.20
C GLN A 363 11.57 19.88 -15.25
N ILE A 364 11.81 21.06 -15.84
CA ILE A 364 10.95 21.62 -16.89
C ILE A 364 11.71 21.78 -18.19
N LYS A 365 11.13 21.28 -19.28
CA LYS A 365 11.63 21.52 -20.64
C LYS A 365 10.48 21.97 -21.54
N GLY A 366 10.39 23.28 -21.75
CA GLY A 366 9.30 23.89 -22.50
C GLY A 366 7.95 23.63 -21.84
N ASP A 367 7.09 22.87 -22.54
CA ASP A 367 5.73 22.55 -22.09
C ASP A 367 5.63 21.19 -21.36
N THR A 368 6.78 20.61 -21.02
CA THR A 368 6.86 19.31 -20.37
C THR A 368 7.47 19.46 -18.99
N ILE A 369 6.81 18.88 -17.99
CA ILE A 369 7.26 18.77 -16.61
C ILE A 369 7.66 17.31 -16.39
N TYR A 370 8.85 17.08 -15.83
CA TYR A 370 9.38 15.77 -15.47
C TYR A 370 9.44 15.72 -13.94
N ILE A 371 8.87 14.67 -13.34
CA ILE A 371 8.83 14.45 -11.90
C ILE A 371 9.56 13.13 -11.62
N ALA A 372 10.60 13.17 -10.79
CA ALA A 372 11.27 11.97 -10.29
C ALA A 372 10.39 11.26 -9.24
N LEU A 373 10.27 9.93 -9.32
CA LEU A 373 9.41 9.14 -8.44
C LEU A 373 10.09 8.68 -7.14
#